data_AF-A0A094HKN9-F1
#
_entry.id   AF-A0A094HKN9-F1
#
_cell.length_a   1.000
_cell.length_b   1.000
_cell.length_c   1.000
_cell.angle_alpha   90.00
_cell.angle_beta   90.00
_cell.angle_gamma   90.00
#
_symmetry.space_group_name_H-M   'P 1'
#
loop_
_entity.id
_entity.type
_entity.pdbx_description
1 polymer ?
#
loop_
_entity_poly.entity_id
_entity_poly.type
_entity_poly.pdbx_seq_one_letter_code
_entity_poly.pdbx_strand_id
1 'polypeptide(L)'
;MSLSSRGSVFLVLCLVLVLCPAPALAFGAGNIPGISTVEGQNWRHGDIEDMLKTVAFLKGHKWSTMMIKRVYFGNWLPIDVGSVKGVPAPTIRILVWILSFLSFGYATGEFEVTEERLGVYRPEEHIDNPKDYADNEDARKYDPRLRGPIQKEELLIDPATGMKNYIANDRGGWATSSGYIRYSVTRSIHFGRVYTHGGGGSSGKDADLSEALRCLGQSLHCLEDWGAHTNYCELALIELGFNDVFPHVGSATKINLNGKHVYPLTTGTFGAVDFLHSMLGEATDHFTQSEVEEMDLALLNAQLATKGEGTRGFFGSGSNGGDDFLNLLSQIPGQGSGLASQARDLQAQSQAQEYENEATRASGGQTFQAPPGSVGGPPGPGIPGMSPDFDAQKTIARIYPILEFRDKIVKSINATIAKIPGLEKLVETISEKITVFIMSLLAPFIRPIIEKVSKALQDGSGTVVKSSSDQQFVVWNDPNSSDPTHSMLSKDHFSNYLNPVGGRVATTILQYAAP
;
A
#
# COMPACT_ATOMS: atom_id res chain seq x y z
N MET A 1 3.13 -49.18 33.32
CA MET A 1 2.62 -47.80 33.50
C MET A 1 3.52 -46.84 32.75
N SER A 2 3.15 -46.41 31.54
CA SER A 2 3.67 -45.20 30.88
C SER A 2 3.01 -45.07 29.50
N LEU A 3 1.80 -44.52 29.47
CA LEU A 3 1.11 -44.18 28.21
C LEU A 3 0.12 -43.01 28.39
N SER A 4 0.38 -42.10 29.33
CA SER A 4 -0.56 -41.02 29.69
C SER A 4 0.00 -39.59 29.61
N SER A 5 1.29 -39.38 29.30
CA SER A 5 1.83 -38.01 29.27
C SER A 5 1.71 -37.33 27.89
N ARG A 6 1.88 -38.08 26.78
CA ARG A 6 1.86 -37.49 25.42
C ARG A 6 0.48 -37.03 24.95
N GLY A 7 -0.56 -37.81 25.27
CA GLY A 7 -1.94 -37.44 24.94
C GLY A 7 -2.41 -36.21 25.71
N SER A 8 -2.03 -36.11 27.00
CA SER A 8 -2.37 -34.97 27.85
C SER A 8 -1.68 -33.69 27.40
N VAL A 9 -0.43 -33.75 26.96
CA VAL A 9 0.30 -32.58 26.42
C VAL A 9 -0.32 -32.11 25.11
N PHE A 10 -0.68 -33.02 24.20
CA PHE A 10 -1.35 -32.67 22.95
C PHE A 10 -2.72 -32.02 23.18
N LEU A 11 -3.49 -32.56 24.13
CA LEU A 11 -4.83 -32.04 24.46
C LEU A 11 -4.76 -30.67 25.15
N VAL A 12 -3.75 -30.44 25.99
CA VAL A 12 -3.47 -29.11 26.57
C VAL A 12 -3.01 -28.12 25.49
N LEU A 13 -2.19 -28.54 24.53
CA LEU A 13 -1.76 -27.69 23.41
C LEU A 13 -2.94 -27.32 22.50
N CYS A 14 -3.83 -28.27 22.21
CA CYS A 14 -5.07 -28.01 21.48
C CYS A 14 -6.02 -27.09 22.27
N LEU A 15 -6.14 -27.27 23.58
CA LEU A 15 -6.93 -26.38 24.44
C LEU A 15 -6.36 -24.97 24.49
N VAL A 16 -5.04 -24.79 24.52
CA VAL A 16 -4.39 -23.47 24.43
C VAL A 16 -4.61 -22.84 23.05
N LEU A 17 -4.52 -23.61 21.97
CA LEU A 17 -4.79 -23.10 20.61
C LEU A 17 -6.27 -22.74 20.38
N VAL A 18 -7.21 -23.36 21.10
CA VAL A 18 -8.65 -23.10 20.98
C VAL A 18 -9.14 -22.05 21.99
N LEU A 19 -8.55 -21.97 23.19
CA LEU A 19 -8.98 -21.07 24.26
C LEU A 19 -8.11 -19.81 24.39
N CYS A 20 -6.89 -19.80 23.82
CA CYS A 20 -5.99 -18.64 23.79
C CYS A 20 -5.70 -18.08 22.39
N PRO A 21 -6.54 -18.19 21.33
CA PRO A 21 -6.46 -17.19 20.29
C PRO A 21 -6.98 -15.90 20.93
N ALA A 22 -6.07 -15.01 21.33
CA ALA A 22 -6.40 -13.59 21.30
C ALA A 22 -6.98 -13.32 19.91
N PRO A 23 -8.06 -12.55 19.78
CA PRO A 23 -8.66 -12.28 18.49
C PRO A 23 -7.59 -11.70 17.57
N ALA A 24 -7.06 -12.53 16.66
CA ALA A 24 -6.24 -12.12 15.54
C ALA A 24 -7.20 -11.45 14.56
N LEU A 25 -7.49 -10.18 14.82
CA LEU A 25 -8.42 -9.36 14.06
C LEU A 25 -7.72 -8.88 12.80
N ALA A 26 -7.48 -9.80 11.85
CA ALA A 26 -6.98 -9.56 10.49
C ALA A 26 -6.95 -8.07 10.10
N PHE A 27 -5.75 -7.50 9.96
CA PHE A 27 -5.50 -6.11 9.56
C PHE A 27 -5.00 -6.03 8.11
N GLY A 28 -5.07 -4.83 7.52
CA GLY A 28 -4.53 -4.55 6.17
C GLY A 28 -5.26 -3.37 5.51
N ALA A 29 -4.65 -2.78 4.48
CA ALA A 29 -5.32 -1.84 3.60
C ALA A 29 -6.61 -2.45 3.02
N GLY A 30 -7.65 -1.62 2.86
CA GLY A 30 -9.00 -2.04 2.44
C GLY A 30 -10.06 -1.93 3.55
N ASN A 31 -11.32 -2.08 3.17
CA ASN A 31 -12.47 -1.83 4.07
C ASN A 31 -12.61 -2.95 5.10
N ILE A 32 -13.15 -2.62 6.28
CA ILE A 32 -13.63 -3.65 7.21
C ILE A 32 -14.81 -4.39 6.52
N PRO A 33 -14.78 -5.74 6.42
CA PRO A 33 -15.89 -6.47 5.82
C PRO A 33 -17.19 -6.17 6.57
N GLY A 34 -18.28 -5.88 5.82
CA GLY A 34 -19.56 -5.42 6.39
C GLY A 34 -20.37 -6.42 7.24
N ILE A 35 -19.70 -7.49 7.69
CA ILE A 35 -20.23 -8.56 8.54
C ILE A 35 -19.41 -8.61 9.86
N SER A 36 -18.36 -7.79 10.00
CA SER A 36 -17.52 -7.71 11.19
C SER A 36 -18.22 -6.89 12.28
N THR A 37 -18.21 -7.39 13.51
CA THR A 37 -18.67 -6.66 14.72
C THR A 37 -17.89 -5.36 14.99
N VAL A 38 -16.87 -5.05 14.18
CA VAL A 38 -15.96 -3.91 14.28
C VAL A 38 -16.28 -2.84 13.21
N GLU A 39 -17.16 -3.12 12.25
CA GLU A 39 -17.59 -2.15 11.23
C GLU A 39 -18.23 -0.91 11.89
N GLY A 40 -17.69 0.28 11.59
CA GLY A 40 -18.12 1.55 12.19
C GLY A 40 -17.65 1.80 13.63
N GLN A 41 -16.87 0.89 14.23
CA GLN A 41 -16.24 1.08 15.54
C GLN A 41 -14.74 1.38 15.42
N ASN A 42 -13.99 0.63 14.62
CA ASN A 42 -12.60 0.93 14.29
C ASN A 42 -12.48 1.40 12.84
N TRP A 43 -11.38 2.10 12.52
CA TRP A 43 -11.19 2.76 11.23
C TRP A 43 -9.88 2.33 10.58
N ARG A 44 -9.96 2.01 9.28
CA ARG A 44 -8.84 1.90 8.33
C ARG A 44 -8.92 3.01 7.30
N HIS A 45 -7.84 3.14 6.53
CA HIS A 45 -7.81 3.97 5.33
C HIS A 45 -8.96 3.69 4.35
N GLY A 46 -9.31 2.41 4.11
CA GLY A 46 -10.45 2.04 3.26
C GLY A 46 -11.81 2.55 3.76
N ASP A 47 -12.00 2.63 5.08
CA ASP A 47 -13.24 3.14 5.68
C ASP A 47 -13.37 4.67 5.47
N ILE A 48 -12.24 5.37 5.33
CA ILE A 48 -12.19 6.80 4.98
C ILE A 48 -12.53 7.00 3.49
N GLU A 49 -12.09 6.09 2.60
CA GLU A 49 -12.49 6.12 1.18
C GLU A 49 -14.02 6.02 1.02
N ASP A 50 -14.65 5.18 1.84
CA ASP A 50 -16.10 5.03 1.86
C ASP A 50 -16.82 6.29 2.38
N MET A 51 -16.19 7.06 3.27
CA MET A 51 -16.73 8.34 3.72
C MET A 51 -16.82 9.36 2.59
N LEU A 52 -15.97 9.29 1.57
CA LEU A 52 -16.08 10.17 0.40
C LEU A 52 -17.43 9.99 -0.31
N LYS A 53 -18.05 8.79 -0.29
CA LYS A 53 -19.41 8.57 -0.82
C LYS A 53 -20.47 9.41 -0.10
N THR A 54 -20.22 9.75 1.16
CA THR A 54 -21.16 10.48 2.03
C THR A 54 -21.03 12.00 1.90
N VAL A 55 -19.91 12.49 1.33
CA VAL A 55 -19.70 13.91 1.11
C VAL A 55 -20.49 14.36 -0.13
N ALA A 56 -21.23 15.45 0.03
CA ALA A 56 -22.00 16.03 -1.07
C ALA A 56 -21.05 16.63 -2.11
N PHE A 57 -21.07 16.12 -3.34
CA PHE A 57 -20.29 16.68 -4.43
C PHE A 57 -20.89 18.02 -4.89
N LEU A 58 -20.06 19.04 -5.08
CA LEU A 58 -20.49 20.31 -5.67
C LEU A 58 -21.32 20.10 -6.95
N LYS A 59 -22.51 20.73 -6.99
CA LYS A 59 -23.53 20.66 -8.06
C LYS A 59 -24.45 19.42 -8.09
N GLY A 60 -24.53 18.63 -7.01
CA GLY A 60 -25.55 17.59 -6.87
C GLY A 60 -25.27 16.31 -7.67
N HIS A 61 -24.04 16.13 -8.15
CA HIS A 61 -23.57 14.82 -8.59
C HIS A 61 -23.26 13.94 -7.36
N LYS A 62 -23.08 12.63 -7.59
CA LYS A 62 -22.67 11.68 -6.56
C LYS A 62 -21.30 11.12 -6.93
N TRP A 63 -20.48 10.85 -5.92
CA TRP A 63 -19.26 10.08 -6.09
C TRP A 63 -19.59 8.69 -6.65
N SER A 64 -18.99 8.35 -7.79
CA SER A 64 -19.05 6.99 -8.31
C SER A 64 -17.91 6.16 -7.72
N THR A 65 -18.08 4.84 -7.64
CA THR A 65 -17.01 3.91 -7.20
C THR A 65 -15.73 4.10 -8.01
N MET A 66 -15.83 4.39 -9.31
CA MET A 66 -14.67 4.64 -10.16
C MET A 66 -13.96 5.95 -9.80
N MET A 67 -14.70 7.01 -9.45
CA MET A 67 -14.09 8.27 -9.03
C MET A 67 -13.32 8.10 -7.72
N ILE A 68 -13.89 7.37 -6.75
CA ILE A 68 -13.22 7.11 -5.47
C ILE A 68 -11.93 6.31 -5.68
N LYS A 69 -11.99 5.25 -6.49
CA LYS A 69 -10.79 4.49 -6.89
C LYS A 69 -9.74 5.39 -7.53
N ARG A 70 -10.13 6.35 -8.37
CA ARG A 70 -9.19 7.32 -8.97
C ARG A 70 -8.63 8.34 -7.97
N VAL A 71 -9.39 8.68 -6.93
CA VAL A 71 -8.91 9.55 -5.84
C VAL A 71 -7.80 8.85 -5.09
N TYR A 72 -8.04 7.63 -4.59
CA TYR A 72 -7.09 6.95 -3.72
C TYR A 72 -6.02 6.13 -4.45
N PHE A 73 -6.11 5.97 -5.77
CA PHE A 73 -5.06 5.32 -6.55
C PHE A 73 -3.74 6.10 -6.49
N GLY A 74 -2.67 5.44 -6.07
CA GLY A 74 -1.34 6.04 -6.00
C GLY A 74 -0.98 6.66 -4.66
N ASN A 75 -1.94 6.85 -3.75
CA ASN A 75 -1.67 7.31 -2.38
C ASN A 75 -0.90 6.26 -1.57
N TRP A 76 -1.14 4.98 -1.84
CA TRP A 76 -0.58 3.81 -1.13
C TRP A 76 0.57 3.11 -1.86
N LEU A 77 1.10 3.70 -2.94
CA LEU A 77 2.12 3.08 -3.78
C LEU A 77 3.58 3.55 -3.56
N PRO A 78 3.95 4.39 -2.57
CA PRO A 78 5.31 4.91 -2.50
C PRO A 78 6.30 3.82 -2.08
N ILE A 79 7.42 3.73 -2.81
CA ILE A 79 8.55 2.89 -2.43
C ILE A 79 9.45 3.64 -1.45
N ASP A 80 9.83 2.98 -0.37
CA ASP A 80 10.64 3.58 0.68
C ASP A 80 12.15 3.41 0.44
N VAL A 81 12.96 4.06 1.29
CA VAL A 81 14.42 4.00 1.23
C VAL A 81 14.93 2.57 1.45
N GLY A 82 14.30 1.81 2.33
CA GLY A 82 14.66 0.42 2.60
C GLY A 82 14.50 -0.46 1.36
N SER A 83 13.37 -0.31 0.67
CA SER A 83 13.07 -1.05 -0.56
C SER A 83 14.07 -0.77 -1.67
N VAL A 84 14.37 0.51 -1.96
CA VAL A 84 15.28 0.87 -3.06
C VAL A 84 16.76 0.65 -2.75
N LYS A 85 17.14 0.53 -1.46
CA LYS A 85 18.49 0.12 -1.04
C LYS A 85 18.78 -1.33 -1.44
N GLY A 86 17.77 -2.21 -1.34
CA GLY A 86 17.93 -3.66 -1.57
C GLY A 86 17.49 -4.17 -2.93
N VAL A 87 16.52 -3.51 -3.57
CA VAL A 87 15.89 -3.97 -4.82
C VAL A 87 15.74 -2.81 -5.81
N PRO A 88 16.07 -2.97 -7.11
CA PRO A 88 15.87 -1.92 -8.11
C PRO A 88 14.39 -1.51 -8.22
N ALA A 89 14.15 -0.20 -8.30
CA ALA A 89 12.81 0.37 -8.44
C ALA A 89 11.96 -0.25 -9.57
N PRO A 90 12.51 -0.58 -10.77
CA PRO A 90 11.72 -1.25 -11.81
C PRO A 90 11.22 -2.65 -11.43
N THR A 91 11.93 -3.36 -10.56
CA THR A 91 11.54 -4.69 -10.05
C THR A 91 10.43 -4.54 -9.01
N ILE A 92 10.58 -3.60 -8.07
CA ILE A 92 9.54 -3.28 -7.08
C ILE A 92 8.26 -2.81 -7.79
N ARG A 93 8.40 -2.02 -8.86
CA ARG A 93 7.28 -1.56 -9.69
C ARG A 93 6.39 -2.71 -10.13
N ILE A 94 6.98 -3.82 -10.58
CA ILE A 94 6.22 -4.98 -11.04
C ILE A 94 5.35 -5.52 -9.91
N LEU A 95 5.91 -5.69 -8.72
CA LEU A 95 5.18 -6.25 -7.56
C LEU A 95 4.09 -5.28 -7.09
N VAL A 96 4.41 -4.00 -6.95
CA VAL A 96 3.45 -2.95 -6.58
C VAL A 96 2.34 -2.84 -7.62
N TRP A 97 2.63 -3.04 -8.91
CA TRP A 97 1.62 -3.03 -9.96
C TRP A 97 0.62 -4.18 -9.83
N ILE A 98 1.09 -5.37 -9.49
CA ILE A 98 0.22 -6.54 -9.27
C ILE A 98 -0.59 -6.38 -7.98
N LEU A 99 0.00 -5.89 -6.89
CA LEU A 99 -0.72 -5.58 -5.66
C LEU A 99 -1.79 -4.49 -5.90
N SER A 100 -1.44 -3.42 -6.61
CA SER A 100 -2.38 -2.38 -7.00
C SER A 100 -3.53 -2.92 -7.84
N PHE A 101 -3.25 -3.86 -8.74
CA PHE A 101 -4.28 -4.57 -9.49
C PHE A 101 -5.23 -5.36 -8.57
N LEU A 102 -4.71 -6.06 -7.56
CA LEU A 102 -5.53 -6.81 -6.60
C LEU A 102 -6.44 -5.88 -5.78
N SER A 103 -5.94 -4.71 -5.38
CA SER A 103 -6.68 -3.74 -4.56
C SER A 103 -7.71 -2.94 -5.37
N PHE A 104 -7.31 -2.37 -6.51
CA PHE A 104 -8.18 -1.48 -7.30
C PHE A 104 -9.00 -2.22 -8.34
N GLY A 105 -8.61 -3.46 -8.66
CA GLY A 105 -9.30 -4.30 -9.64
C GLY A 105 -9.22 -3.75 -11.06
N TYR A 106 -8.22 -2.94 -11.38
CA TYR A 106 -7.82 -2.51 -12.73
C TYR A 106 -6.31 -2.28 -12.73
N ALA A 107 -5.66 -2.40 -13.89
CA ALA A 107 -4.20 -2.39 -13.95
C ALA A 107 -3.64 -1.58 -15.13
N THR A 108 -4.48 -1.12 -16.05
CA THR A 108 -4.06 -0.39 -17.26
C THR A 108 -4.65 1.01 -17.33
N GLY A 109 -4.11 1.87 -18.20
CA GLY A 109 -4.62 3.22 -18.41
C GLY A 109 -4.42 4.09 -17.17
N GLU A 110 -5.51 4.54 -16.54
CA GLU A 110 -5.43 5.35 -15.32
C GLU A 110 -4.93 4.57 -14.08
N PHE A 111 -5.04 3.24 -14.08
CA PHE A 111 -4.58 2.35 -12.99
C PHE A 111 -3.24 1.68 -13.28
N GLU A 112 -2.56 2.10 -14.35
CA GLU A 112 -1.21 1.62 -14.65
C GLU A 112 -0.20 2.20 -13.67
N VAL A 113 0.59 1.33 -13.02
CA VAL A 113 1.69 1.75 -12.15
C VAL A 113 2.93 2.03 -13.01
N THR A 114 3.01 3.26 -13.52
CA THR A 114 4.17 3.78 -14.25
C THR A 114 5.29 4.14 -13.30
N GLU A 115 6.50 4.39 -13.81
CA GLU A 115 7.60 4.92 -12.98
C GLU A 115 7.23 6.25 -12.31
N GLU A 116 6.52 7.12 -13.03
CA GLU A 116 6.07 8.41 -12.52
C GLU A 116 4.99 8.29 -11.44
N ARG A 117 4.11 7.29 -11.55
CA ARG A 117 3.03 7.02 -10.58
C ARG A 117 3.50 6.17 -9.39
N LEU A 118 4.51 5.33 -9.59
CA LEU A 118 5.26 4.68 -8.53
C LEU A 118 6.13 5.76 -7.86
N GLY A 119 5.50 6.51 -6.95
CA GLY A 119 6.14 7.53 -6.15
C GLY A 119 7.20 6.95 -5.21
N VAL A 120 7.81 7.81 -4.41
CA VAL A 120 8.74 7.43 -3.36
C VAL A 120 8.22 7.95 -2.03
N TYR A 121 8.56 7.27 -0.94
CA TYR A 121 8.13 7.70 0.38
C TYR A 121 8.85 8.99 0.79
N ARG A 122 8.07 10.01 1.13
CA ARG A 122 8.53 11.32 1.58
C ARG A 122 7.76 11.69 2.85
N PRO A 123 8.44 12.02 3.97
CA PRO A 123 7.76 12.27 5.24
C PRO A 123 6.67 13.33 5.17
N GLU A 124 6.87 14.37 4.36
CA GLU A 124 5.89 15.44 4.21
C GLU A 124 4.55 14.99 3.61
N GLU A 125 4.51 13.85 2.89
CA GLU A 125 3.27 13.32 2.30
C GLU A 125 2.34 12.68 3.35
N HIS A 126 2.89 12.31 4.51
CA HIS A 126 2.21 11.62 5.61
C HIS A 126 2.25 12.41 6.94
N ILE A 127 2.77 13.65 6.92
CA ILE A 127 3.02 14.46 8.12
C ILE A 127 4.03 13.77 9.07
N ASP A 128 4.82 12.82 8.59
CA ASP A 128 5.80 12.14 9.42
C ASP A 128 6.95 13.06 9.83
N ASN A 129 7.53 12.78 10.99
CA ASN A 129 8.70 13.49 11.48
C ASN A 129 9.94 13.01 10.70
N PRO A 130 10.60 13.87 9.92
CA PRO A 130 11.71 13.47 9.06
C PRO A 130 13.01 13.22 9.84
N LYS A 131 13.01 13.35 11.17
CA LYS A 131 14.20 13.10 11.99
C LYS A 131 14.76 11.71 11.72
N ASP A 132 16.06 11.65 11.48
CA ASP A 132 16.81 10.44 11.17
C ASP A 132 16.39 9.73 9.87
N TYR A 133 15.63 10.40 8.99
CA TYR A 133 15.27 9.87 7.68
C TYR A 133 16.51 9.42 6.89
N ALA A 134 16.44 8.21 6.34
CA ALA A 134 17.53 7.56 5.61
C ALA A 134 18.86 7.50 6.39
N ASP A 135 18.82 7.32 7.71
CA ASP A 135 20.00 7.30 8.59
C ASP A 135 20.80 8.62 8.53
N ASN A 136 20.12 9.73 8.24
CA ASN A 136 20.69 11.06 7.97
C ASN A 136 21.62 11.14 6.74
N GLU A 137 21.59 10.15 5.85
CA GLU A 137 22.28 10.20 4.57
C GLU A 137 21.41 10.87 3.47
N ASP A 138 22.05 11.37 2.41
CA ASP A 138 21.30 11.90 1.26
C ASP A 138 20.65 10.74 0.47
N ALA A 139 19.37 10.51 0.73
CA ALA A 139 18.59 9.43 0.11
C ALA A 139 18.48 9.57 -1.41
N ARG A 140 18.72 10.77 -1.97
CA ARG A 140 18.65 11.03 -3.41
C ARG A 140 19.69 10.27 -4.23
N LYS A 141 20.71 9.71 -3.57
CA LYS A 141 21.67 8.79 -4.19
C LYS A 141 21.03 7.46 -4.61
N TYR A 142 19.91 7.07 -4.00
CA TYR A 142 19.16 5.85 -4.33
C TYR A 142 18.05 6.12 -5.34
N ASP A 143 17.29 7.20 -5.16
CA ASP A 143 16.30 7.71 -6.13
C ASP A 143 16.23 9.25 -6.01
N PRO A 144 16.39 10.02 -7.11
CA PRO A 144 16.45 11.48 -7.07
C PRO A 144 15.18 12.16 -6.55
N ARG A 145 14.05 11.44 -6.46
CA ARG A 145 12.77 11.94 -5.97
C ARG A 145 12.66 11.89 -4.44
N LEU A 146 13.51 11.11 -3.77
CA LEU A 146 13.51 10.95 -2.31
C LEU A 146 13.87 12.27 -1.62
N ARG A 147 13.55 12.35 -0.32
CA ARG A 147 13.83 13.54 0.48
C ARG A 147 15.35 13.72 0.63
N GLY A 148 15.84 14.92 0.34
CA GLY A 148 17.24 15.30 0.60
C GLY A 148 17.52 15.50 2.10
N PRO A 149 18.75 15.85 2.49
CA PRO A 149 19.14 15.99 3.89
C PRO A 149 18.22 16.89 4.72
N ILE A 150 18.03 16.50 5.98
CA ILE A 150 17.13 17.14 6.93
C ILE A 150 17.87 18.25 7.68
N GLN A 151 17.30 19.45 7.70
CA GLN A 151 17.81 20.61 8.41
C GLN A 151 17.39 20.55 9.87
N LYS A 152 18.27 20.92 10.80
CA LYS A 152 17.93 20.89 12.24
C LYS A 152 16.77 21.83 12.56
N GLU A 153 16.69 22.94 11.84
CA GLU A 153 15.68 23.96 11.95
C GLU A 153 14.29 23.43 11.60
N GLU A 154 14.16 22.51 10.64
CA GLU A 154 12.86 21.94 10.26
C GLU A 154 12.27 21.04 11.36
N LEU A 155 13.12 20.53 12.26
CA LEU A 155 12.73 19.73 13.42
C LEU A 155 12.37 20.59 14.65
N LEU A 156 12.58 21.90 14.61
CA LEU A 156 12.25 22.77 15.75
C LEU A 156 10.75 23.05 15.84
N ILE A 157 10.30 23.44 17.03
CA ILE A 157 8.93 23.90 17.28
C ILE A 157 8.83 25.36 16.81
N ASP A 158 7.85 25.68 15.96
CA ASP A 158 7.54 27.06 15.58
C ASP A 158 6.89 27.76 16.79
N PRO A 159 7.53 28.80 17.37
CA PRO A 159 6.97 29.50 18.52
C PRO A 159 5.65 30.23 18.22
N ALA A 160 5.34 30.49 16.94
CA ALA A 160 4.12 31.17 16.55
C ALA A 160 2.90 30.25 16.50
N THR A 161 3.10 28.95 16.27
CA THR A 161 2.01 27.98 16.05
C THR A 161 2.01 26.83 17.05
N GLY A 162 3.16 26.54 17.66
CA GLY A 162 3.38 25.37 18.51
C GLY A 162 3.51 24.04 17.74
N MET A 163 3.48 24.07 16.41
CA MET A 163 3.72 22.90 15.57
C MET A 163 5.21 22.74 15.25
N LYS A 164 5.65 21.52 14.96
CA LYS A 164 6.97 21.29 14.35
C LYS A 164 7.05 21.97 12.99
N ASN A 165 8.21 22.53 12.67
CA ASN A 165 8.44 23.35 11.48
C ASN A 165 8.15 22.62 10.16
N TYR A 166 8.45 21.31 10.07
CA TYR A 166 8.16 20.47 8.91
C TYR A 166 6.67 20.26 8.64
N ILE A 167 5.77 20.60 9.58
CA ILE A 167 4.33 20.40 9.39
C ILE A 167 3.76 21.50 8.49
N ALA A 168 3.96 22.77 8.88
CA ALA A 168 3.28 23.91 8.25
C ALA A 168 4.09 25.22 8.16
N ASN A 169 5.38 25.22 8.50
CA ASN A 169 6.19 26.44 8.44
C ASN A 169 6.92 26.58 7.09
N ASP A 170 6.24 27.15 6.10
CA ASP A 170 6.77 27.31 4.73
C ASP A 170 7.84 28.40 4.57
N ARG A 171 8.20 29.11 5.66
CA ARG A 171 9.17 30.21 5.62
C ARG A 171 10.62 29.74 5.56
N GLY A 172 10.86 28.46 5.85
CA GLY A 172 12.19 27.91 6.11
C GLY A 172 12.95 27.34 4.91
N GLY A 173 12.30 27.19 3.75
CA GLY A 173 12.91 26.56 2.58
C GLY A 173 13.13 25.05 2.70
N TRP A 174 12.50 24.40 3.68
CA TRP A 174 12.36 22.95 3.79
C TRP A 174 11.02 22.48 3.23
N ALA A 175 10.88 21.16 3.00
CA ALA A 175 9.60 20.59 2.61
C ALA A 175 8.63 20.58 3.80
N THR A 176 7.35 20.86 3.55
CA THR A 176 6.31 20.78 4.58
C THR A 176 5.10 20.03 4.07
N SER A 177 4.35 19.40 4.97
CA SER A 177 3.08 18.75 4.63
C SER A 177 2.04 19.75 4.13
N SER A 178 1.97 20.94 4.73
CA SER A 178 1.09 22.00 4.21
C SER A 178 1.47 22.46 2.79
N GLY A 179 2.77 22.45 2.47
CA GLY A 179 3.29 22.73 1.13
C GLY A 179 2.93 21.63 0.14
N TYR A 180 3.03 20.36 0.54
CA TYR A 180 2.60 19.21 -0.25
C TYR A 180 1.10 19.26 -0.56
N ILE A 181 0.26 19.46 0.47
CA ILE A 181 -1.20 19.62 0.31
C ILE A 181 -1.50 20.74 -0.69
N ARG A 182 -0.86 21.91 -0.56
CA ARG A 182 -1.06 23.04 -1.48
C ARG A 182 -0.68 22.69 -2.92
N TYR A 183 0.46 22.01 -3.10
CA TYR A 183 0.92 21.54 -4.40
C TYR A 183 -0.09 20.59 -5.04
N SER A 184 -0.54 19.58 -4.30
CA SER A 184 -1.49 18.55 -4.74
C SER A 184 -2.86 19.14 -5.11
N VAL A 185 -3.42 20.01 -4.26
CA VAL A 185 -4.67 20.74 -4.55
C VAL A 185 -4.52 21.62 -5.79
N THR A 186 -3.41 22.34 -5.94
CA THR A 186 -3.17 23.20 -7.11
C THR A 186 -3.14 22.38 -8.40
N ARG A 187 -2.51 21.20 -8.38
CA ARG A 187 -2.52 20.27 -9.52
C ARG A 187 -3.91 19.72 -9.80
N SER A 188 -4.65 19.32 -8.76
CA SER A 188 -6.02 18.86 -8.92
C SER A 188 -6.88 19.91 -9.62
N ILE A 189 -6.79 21.18 -9.19
CA ILE A 189 -7.49 22.31 -9.83
C ILE A 189 -7.02 22.51 -11.27
N HIS A 190 -5.70 22.41 -11.53
CA HIS A 190 -5.15 22.54 -12.88
C HIS A 190 -5.73 21.49 -13.84
N PHE A 191 -5.62 20.21 -13.50
CA PHE A 191 -6.13 19.13 -14.36
C PHE A 191 -7.65 19.15 -14.47
N GLY A 192 -8.38 19.52 -13.40
CA GLY A 192 -9.82 19.74 -13.47
C GLY A 192 -10.21 20.88 -14.43
N ARG A 193 -9.40 21.94 -14.51
CA ARG A 193 -9.57 23.03 -15.50
C ARG A 193 -9.24 22.58 -16.91
N VAL A 194 -8.18 21.79 -17.11
CA VAL A 194 -7.85 21.22 -18.42
C VAL A 194 -8.98 20.30 -18.90
N TYR A 195 -9.50 19.45 -18.02
CA TYR A 195 -10.64 18.60 -18.33
C TYR A 195 -11.88 19.40 -18.76
N THR A 196 -12.20 20.48 -18.05
CA THR A 196 -13.44 21.26 -18.29
C THR A 196 -13.32 22.31 -19.41
N HIS A 197 -12.14 22.90 -19.61
CA HIS A 197 -11.94 24.06 -20.49
C HIS A 197 -10.75 23.90 -21.45
N GLY A 198 -10.21 22.69 -21.62
CA GLY A 198 -9.10 22.41 -22.53
C GLY A 198 -9.36 22.87 -23.97
N GLY A 199 -8.44 23.66 -24.52
CA GLY A 199 -8.53 24.21 -25.87
C GLY A 199 -8.26 23.16 -26.97
N GLY A 200 -8.72 23.43 -28.20
CA GLY A 200 -8.43 22.58 -29.36
C GLY A 200 -9.10 21.20 -29.33
N GLY A 201 -10.24 21.07 -28.65
CA GLY A 201 -10.97 19.80 -28.51
C GLY A 201 -10.39 18.85 -27.46
N SER A 202 -9.53 19.34 -26.56
CA SER A 202 -8.97 18.53 -25.47
C SER A 202 -9.86 18.45 -24.22
N SER A 203 -10.89 19.29 -24.12
CA SER A 203 -11.89 19.20 -23.04
C SER A 203 -12.61 17.85 -23.04
N GLY A 204 -12.93 17.32 -21.85
CA GLY A 204 -13.67 16.08 -21.67
C GLY A 204 -12.82 14.80 -21.72
N LYS A 205 -11.48 14.92 -21.70
CA LYS A 205 -10.58 13.76 -21.66
C LYS A 205 -10.53 13.12 -20.27
N ASP A 206 -10.94 11.87 -20.17
CA ASP A 206 -10.93 11.12 -18.91
C ASP A 206 -9.56 11.03 -18.23
N ALA A 207 -8.46 11.08 -19.00
CA ALA A 207 -7.10 11.13 -18.44
C ALA A 207 -6.89 12.37 -17.54
N ASP A 208 -7.37 13.54 -17.96
CA ASP A 208 -7.23 14.79 -17.20
C ASP A 208 -8.11 14.75 -15.94
N LEU A 209 -9.33 14.19 -16.03
CA LEU A 209 -10.17 13.98 -14.86
C LEU A 209 -9.53 13.00 -13.87
N SER A 210 -8.93 11.93 -14.37
CA SER A 210 -8.31 10.90 -13.52
C SER A 210 -7.10 11.45 -12.78
N GLU A 211 -6.25 12.22 -13.46
CA GLU A 211 -5.11 12.89 -12.81
C GLU A 211 -5.56 13.99 -11.82
N ALA A 212 -6.66 14.70 -12.12
CA ALA A 212 -7.23 15.66 -11.18
C ALA A 212 -7.70 14.99 -9.88
N LEU A 213 -8.37 13.85 -9.98
CA LEU A 213 -8.82 13.05 -8.83
C LEU A 213 -7.64 12.46 -8.06
N ARG A 214 -6.64 11.93 -8.76
CA ARG A 214 -5.41 11.41 -8.14
C ARG A 214 -4.69 12.48 -7.31
N CYS A 215 -4.53 13.69 -7.86
CA CYS A 215 -3.93 14.81 -7.13
C CYS A 215 -4.80 15.29 -5.96
N LEU A 216 -6.13 15.18 -6.07
CA LEU A 216 -7.02 15.44 -4.94
C LEU A 216 -6.78 14.42 -3.83
N GLY A 217 -6.70 13.14 -4.18
CA GLY A 217 -6.40 12.07 -3.24
C GLY A 217 -5.09 12.27 -2.49
N GLN A 218 -4.03 12.70 -3.17
CA GLN A 218 -2.75 13.03 -2.50
C GLN A 218 -2.92 14.08 -1.40
N SER A 219 -3.75 15.10 -1.64
CA SER A 219 -4.04 16.11 -0.62
C SER A 219 -4.95 15.61 0.50
N LEU A 220 -5.95 14.79 0.17
CA LEU A 220 -6.90 14.25 1.14
C LEU A 220 -6.20 13.26 2.07
N HIS A 221 -5.39 12.35 1.53
CA HIS A 221 -4.56 11.41 2.29
C HIS A 221 -3.75 12.13 3.37
N CYS A 222 -2.93 13.11 2.98
CA CYS A 222 -2.09 13.85 3.91
C CYS A 222 -2.92 14.57 5.00
N LEU A 223 -4.13 15.02 4.66
CA LEU A 223 -5.04 15.64 5.62
C LEU A 223 -5.70 14.61 6.57
N GLU A 224 -6.02 13.42 6.08
CA GLU A 224 -6.63 12.32 6.83
C GLU A 224 -5.66 11.75 7.88
N ASP A 225 -4.37 11.69 7.56
CA ASP A 225 -3.29 11.25 8.47
C ASP A 225 -3.22 12.09 9.75
N TRP A 226 -3.73 13.33 9.74
CA TRP A 226 -3.69 14.23 10.90
C TRP A 226 -4.23 13.59 12.19
N GLY A 227 -5.34 12.87 12.12
CA GLY A 227 -5.99 12.26 13.28
C GLY A 227 -5.19 11.08 13.85
N ALA A 228 -4.43 10.38 13.00
CA ALA A 228 -3.72 9.16 13.35
C ALA A 228 -2.23 9.40 13.65
N HIS A 229 -1.58 10.31 12.94
CA HIS A 229 -0.12 10.48 12.92
C HIS A 229 0.37 11.73 13.65
N THR A 230 -0.54 12.48 14.28
CA THR A 230 -0.20 13.58 15.20
C THR A 230 -0.60 13.27 16.64
N ASN A 231 -0.04 13.98 17.60
CA ASN A 231 -0.52 13.98 18.99
C ASN A 231 -1.77 14.88 19.21
N TYR A 232 -2.50 15.25 18.15
CA TYR A 232 -3.65 16.16 18.23
C TYR A 232 -4.73 15.68 19.19
N CYS A 233 -5.06 14.38 19.16
CA CYS A 233 -6.10 13.81 20.02
C CYS A 233 -5.74 13.98 21.51
N GLU A 234 -4.47 13.75 21.86
CA GLU A 234 -3.97 13.90 23.22
C GLU A 234 -3.98 15.37 23.66
N LEU A 235 -3.53 16.28 22.80
CA LEU A 235 -3.56 17.72 23.08
C LEU A 235 -4.99 18.24 23.26
N ALA A 236 -5.94 17.77 22.45
CA ALA A 236 -7.35 18.11 22.57
C ALA A 236 -7.93 17.63 23.90
N LEU A 237 -7.60 16.42 24.36
CA LEU A 237 -8.01 15.91 25.67
C LEU A 237 -7.43 16.77 26.81
N ILE A 238 -6.16 17.17 26.71
CA ILE A 238 -5.54 18.07 27.69
C ILE A 238 -6.27 19.43 27.72
N GLU A 239 -6.60 19.99 26.56
CA GLU A 239 -7.35 21.25 26.47
C GLU A 239 -8.77 21.14 27.06
N LEU A 240 -9.42 19.97 26.93
CA LEU A 240 -10.71 19.66 27.56
C LEU A 240 -10.62 19.48 29.09
N GLY A 241 -9.43 19.53 29.69
CA GLY A 241 -9.21 19.49 31.13
C GLY A 241 -8.87 18.11 31.69
N PHE A 242 -8.60 17.12 30.84
CA PHE A 242 -8.06 15.82 31.29
C PHE A 242 -6.58 15.97 31.67
N ASN A 243 -6.21 15.48 32.85
CA ASN A 243 -4.87 15.72 33.43
C ASN A 243 -3.92 14.52 33.29
N ASP A 244 -4.46 13.30 33.14
CA ASP A 244 -3.69 12.06 33.04
C ASP A 244 -3.57 11.60 31.58
N VAL A 245 -3.13 12.50 30.71
CA VAL A 245 -2.95 12.26 29.27
C VAL A 245 -1.48 12.44 28.92
N PHE A 246 -0.86 11.42 28.34
CA PHE A 246 0.51 11.51 27.86
C PHE A 246 0.54 12.19 26.49
N PRO A 247 1.21 13.35 26.33
CA PRO A 247 1.15 14.13 25.08
C PRO A 247 2.07 13.60 23.97
N HIS A 248 2.67 12.42 24.15
CA HIS A 248 3.72 11.86 23.28
C HIS A 248 4.95 12.77 23.11
N VAL A 249 5.25 13.59 24.13
CA VAL A 249 6.45 14.41 24.21
C VAL A 249 6.93 14.50 25.67
N GLY A 250 8.20 14.83 25.85
CA GLY A 250 8.82 15.02 27.15
C GLY A 250 8.20 16.17 27.95
N SER A 251 8.22 16.06 29.28
CA SER A 251 7.54 17.00 30.19
C SER A 251 8.08 18.44 30.14
N ALA A 252 9.34 18.63 29.74
CA ALA A 252 10.01 19.93 29.62
C ALA A 252 9.86 20.58 28.23
N THR A 253 9.06 20.00 27.32
CA THR A 253 8.85 20.54 25.97
C THR A 253 7.80 21.66 25.87
N LYS A 254 7.11 21.99 26.98
CA LYS A 254 6.05 23.02 26.96
C LYS A 254 6.59 24.37 26.49
N ILE A 255 5.84 25.01 25.61
CA ILE A 255 6.10 26.37 25.15
C ILE A 255 5.04 27.33 25.68
N ASN A 256 5.36 28.62 25.69
CA ASN A 256 4.36 29.67 25.89
C ASN A 256 3.82 30.09 24.52
N LEU A 257 2.62 29.62 24.18
CA LEU A 257 1.91 29.95 22.96
C LEU A 257 0.74 30.88 23.29
N ASN A 258 0.81 32.14 22.83
CA ASN A 258 -0.23 33.15 23.05
C ASN A 258 -0.64 33.30 24.53
N GLY A 259 0.32 33.20 25.46
CA GLY A 259 0.08 33.31 26.90
C GLY A 259 -0.35 32.01 27.59
N LYS A 260 -0.48 30.91 26.86
CA LYS A 260 -0.80 29.57 27.40
C LYS A 260 0.43 28.68 27.38
N HIS A 261 0.63 27.91 28.46
CA HIS A 261 1.65 26.87 28.50
C HIS A 261 1.11 25.57 27.90
N VAL A 262 1.54 25.26 26.68
CA VAL A 262 1.03 24.12 25.90
C VAL A 262 2.17 23.18 25.50
N TYR A 263 1.87 21.90 25.33
CA TYR A 263 2.77 20.97 24.67
C TYR A 263 2.76 21.23 23.15
N PRO A 264 3.88 21.01 22.45
CA PRO A 264 3.94 21.16 21.00
C PRO A 264 3.13 20.07 20.29
N LEU A 265 2.64 20.42 19.11
CA LEU A 265 2.09 19.44 18.17
C LEU A 265 3.22 18.79 17.38
N THR A 266 3.31 17.47 17.46
CA THR A 266 4.36 16.67 16.84
C THR A 266 3.79 15.43 16.17
N THR A 267 4.64 14.75 15.40
CA THR A 267 4.34 13.49 14.72
C THR A 267 5.46 12.49 14.94
N GLY A 268 5.19 11.24 14.59
CA GLY A 268 6.12 10.13 14.78
C GLY A 268 7.30 10.16 13.81
N THR A 269 8.50 9.82 14.29
CA THR A 269 9.64 9.53 13.40
C THR A 269 9.43 8.22 12.68
N PHE A 270 9.70 8.19 11.36
CA PHE A 270 9.62 6.98 10.56
C PHE A 270 11.04 6.45 10.28
N GLY A 271 11.47 5.45 11.06
CA GLY A 271 12.79 4.82 10.93
C GLY A 271 12.76 3.45 10.25
N ALA A 272 13.94 2.85 10.05
CA ALA A 272 14.08 1.47 9.54
C ALA A 272 13.37 0.41 10.42
N VAL A 273 13.10 0.76 11.68
CA VAL A 273 12.36 -0.06 12.65
C VAL A 273 10.86 0.06 12.45
N ASP A 274 10.34 1.26 12.16
CA ASP A 274 8.93 1.45 11.82
C ASP A 274 8.63 0.73 10.50
N PHE A 275 9.56 0.72 9.54
CA PHE A 275 9.50 -0.16 8.36
C PHE A 275 9.43 -1.66 8.75
N LEU A 276 10.17 -2.11 9.76
CA LEU A 276 10.13 -3.52 10.21
C LEU A 276 8.89 -3.87 11.03
N HIS A 277 8.37 -2.97 11.87
CA HIS A 277 7.08 -3.19 12.52
C HIS A 277 5.94 -3.14 11.51
N SER A 278 6.04 -2.29 10.49
CA SER A 278 5.16 -2.31 9.32
C SER A 278 5.24 -3.65 8.56
N MET A 279 6.44 -4.22 8.42
CA MET A 279 6.66 -5.56 7.85
C MET A 279 6.17 -6.72 8.73
N LEU A 280 6.16 -6.57 10.07
CA LEU A 280 5.82 -7.63 11.03
C LEU A 280 4.39 -7.51 11.60
N GLY A 281 3.70 -6.38 11.38
CA GLY A 281 2.36 -6.14 11.90
C GLY A 281 1.72 -4.82 11.45
N GLU A 282 0.70 -4.95 10.59
CA GLU A 282 -0.66 -4.42 10.83
C GLU A 282 -0.88 -2.89 11.00
N ALA A 283 0.07 -2.05 10.57
CA ALA A 283 -0.20 -0.77 9.92
C ALA A 283 0.75 -0.70 8.73
N THR A 284 0.27 -0.35 7.54
CA THR A 284 1.02 0.51 6.61
C THR A 284 0.34 0.75 5.27
N ASP A 285 0.73 1.88 4.70
CA ASP A 285 0.45 2.36 3.34
C ASP A 285 1.63 2.05 2.39
N HIS A 286 2.41 1.00 2.68
CA HIS A 286 3.68 0.68 2.03
C HIS A 286 3.78 -0.81 1.66
N PHE A 287 4.67 -1.10 0.70
CA PHE A 287 5.00 -2.44 0.22
C PHE A 287 5.69 -3.28 1.32
N THR A 288 5.04 -4.34 1.81
CA THR A 288 5.56 -5.19 2.91
C THR A 288 5.88 -6.63 2.50
N GLN A 289 6.66 -7.36 3.32
CA GLN A 289 6.96 -8.77 3.07
C GLN A 289 5.71 -9.67 3.16
N SER A 290 4.79 -9.39 4.08
CA SER A 290 3.55 -10.15 4.22
C SER A 290 2.68 -10.06 2.96
N GLU A 291 2.54 -8.87 2.37
CA GLU A 291 1.82 -8.69 1.10
C GLU A 291 2.46 -9.48 -0.05
N VAL A 292 3.80 -9.57 -0.08
CA VAL A 292 4.54 -10.34 -1.08
C VAL A 292 4.29 -11.85 -0.90
N GLU A 293 4.28 -12.33 0.35
CA GLU A 293 4.00 -13.73 0.68
C GLU A 293 2.54 -14.11 0.34
N GLU A 294 1.57 -13.27 0.68
CA GLU A 294 0.17 -13.46 0.32
C GLU A 294 -0.04 -13.47 -1.20
N MET A 295 0.65 -12.59 -1.93
CA MET A 295 0.63 -12.57 -3.39
C MET A 295 1.22 -13.86 -3.99
N ASP A 296 2.34 -14.38 -3.47
CA ASP A 296 2.91 -15.65 -3.95
C ASP A 296 1.94 -16.81 -3.72
N LEU A 297 1.30 -16.87 -2.56
CA LEU A 297 0.29 -17.88 -2.24
C LEU A 297 -0.91 -17.80 -3.19
N ALA A 298 -1.40 -16.59 -3.48
CA ALA A 298 -2.51 -16.38 -4.42
C ALA A 298 -2.14 -16.85 -5.85
N LEU A 299 -0.94 -16.51 -6.33
CA LEU A 299 -0.43 -16.93 -7.63
C LEU A 299 -0.24 -18.45 -7.70
N LEU A 300 0.33 -19.06 -6.66
CA LEU A 300 0.52 -20.51 -6.57
C LEU A 300 -0.82 -21.25 -6.60
N ASN A 301 -1.79 -20.82 -5.79
CA ASN A 301 -3.11 -21.45 -5.75
C ASN A 301 -3.83 -21.35 -7.09
N ALA A 302 -3.73 -20.21 -7.78
CA ALA A 302 -4.30 -20.04 -9.12
C ALA A 302 -3.62 -20.97 -10.15
N GLN A 303 -2.30 -21.12 -10.08
CA GLN A 303 -1.55 -22.03 -10.95
C GLN A 303 -1.98 -23.50 -10.73
N LEU A 304 -2.12 -23.93 -9.47
CA LEU A 304 -2.59 -25.29 -9.12
C LEU A 304 -4.03 -25.55 -9.58
N ALA A 305 -4.93 -24.58 -9.41
CA ALA A 305 -6.32 -24.68 -9.85
C ALA A 305 -6.45 -24.93 -11.37
N THR A 306 -5.50 -24.44 -12.17
CA THR A 306 -5.48 -24.65 -13.63
C THR A 306 -4.78 -25.94 -14.08
N LYS A 307 -3.84 -26.48 -13.28
CA LYS A 307 -3.08 -27.71 -13.60
C LYS A 307 -3.79 -29.02 -13.19
N GLY A 308 -4.85 -28.96 -12.38
CA GLY A 308 -5.64 -30.14 -12.00
C GLY A 308 -4.97 -31.09 -10.99
N GLU A 309 -3.78 -30.76 -10.48
CA GLU A 309 -3.08 -31.50 -9.43
C GLU A 309 -3.30 -30.85 -8.05
N GLY A 310 -4.28 -31.37 -7.28
CA GLY A 310 -4.19 -31.39 -5.81
C GLY A 310 -5.19 -30.57 -4.97
N THR A 311 -5.93 -31.33 -4.15
CA THR A 311 -6.53 -31.02 -2.82
C THR A 311 -7.69 -30.02 -2.73
N ARG A 312 -8.85 -30.52 -2.25
CA ARG A 312 -10.03 -29.73 -1.86
C ARG A 312 -9.64 -28.65 -0.84
N GLY A 313 -9.64 -27.38 -1.25
CA GLY A 313 -9.46 -26.22 -0.39
C GLY A 313 -10.31 -25.04 -0.84
N PHE A 314 -10.99 -24.42 0.14
CA PHE A 314 -11.80 -23.19 0.21
C PHE A 314 -12.76 -22.78 -0.93
N PHE A 315 -12.39 -22.94 -2.21
CA PHE A 315 -13.26 -22.66 -3.35
C PHE A 315 -13.72 -23.98 -3.99
N GLY A 316 -14.87 -24.48 -3.55
CA GLY A 316 -15.42 -25.74 -4.04
C GLY A 316 -16.00 -25.64 -5.46
N SER A 317 -15.37 -26.30 -6.43
CA SER A 317 -15.98 -27.22 -7.40
C SER A 317 -14.94 -27.60 -8.46
N GLY A 318 -14.73 -28.90 -8.68
CA GLY A 318 -13.77 -29.41 -9.65
C GLY A 318 -14.32 -29.37 -11.08
N SER A 319 -13.59 -28.72 -11.98
CA SER A 319 -13.62 -28.94 -13.43
C SER A 319 -12.37 -28.29 -14.06
N ASN A 320 -11.96 -28.75 -15.25
CA ASN A 320 -10.89 -28.13 -16.05
C ASN A 320 -11.16 -26.64 -16.29
N GLY A 321 -10.61 -25.77 -15.43
CA GLY A 321 -10.99 -24.35 -15.36
C GLY A 321 -10.60 -23.52 -16.60
N GLY A 322 -9.54 -23.91 -17.32
CA GLY A 322 -9.06 -23.18 -18.50
C GLY A 322 -10.00 -23.29 -19.70
N ASP A 323 -10.33 -24.52 -20.12
CA ASP A 323 -11.21 -24.76 -21.27
C ASP A 323 -12.65 -24.28 -21.00
N ASP A 324 -13.11 -24.41 -19.76
CA ASP A 324 -14.43 -23.95 -19.33
C ASP A 324 -14.53 -22.42 -19.36
N PHE A 325 -13.48 -21.70 -18.94
CA PHE A 325 -13.43 -20.24 -19.04
C PHE A 325 -13.38 -19.74 -20.49
N LEU A 326 -12.60 -20.37 -21.36
CA LEU A 326 -12.55 -20.03 -22.80
C LEU A 326 -13.92 -20.18 -23.47
N ASN A 327 -14.67 -21.23 -23.11
CA ASN A 327 -16.03 -21.44 -23.59
C ASN A 327 -17.00 -20.36 -23.09
N LEU A 328 -16.87 -19.92 -21.83
CA LEU A 328 -17.68 -18.83 -21.29
C LEU A 328 -17.37 -17.49 -21.98
N LEU A 329 -16.11 -17.18 -22.26
CA LEU A 329 -15.73 -15.97 -22.99
C LEU A 329 -16.34 -15.93 -24.39
N SER A 330 -16.39 -17.07 -25.08
CA SER A 330 -16.98 -17.16 -26.42
C SER A 330 -18.47 -16.80 -26.48
N GLN A 331 -19.16 -16.86 -25.33
CA GLN A 331 -20.58 -16.53 -25.19
C GLN A 331 -20.83 -15.03 -24.97
N ILE A 332 -19.78 -14.21 -24.80
CA ILE A 332 -19.91 -12.76 -24.69
C ILE A 332 -20.35 -12.18 -26.04
N PRO A 333 -21.54 -11.53 -26.14
CA PRO A 333 -22.03 -11.00 -27.41
C PRO A 333 -21.08 -9.98 -28.04
N GLY A 334 -20.82 -10.10 -29.34
CA GLY A 334 -20.06 -9.13 -30.14
C GLY A 334 -18.53 -9.15 -29.98
N GLN A 335 -17.98 -9.70 -28.89
CA GLN A 335 -16.53 -9.74 -28.64
C GLN A 335 -15.97 -11.12 -28.24
N GLY A 336 -16.82 -12.11 -27.96
CA GLY A 336 -16.40 -13.36 -27.33
C GLY A 336 -15.38 -14.19 -28.11
N SER A 337 -15.48 -14.26 -29.44
CA SER A 337 -14.54 -15.03 -30.27
C SER A 337 -13.13 -14.45 -30.27
N GLY A 338 -13.01 -13.11 -30.30
CA GLY A 338 -11.72 -12.41 -30.20
C GLY A 338 -11.09 -12.51 -28.81
N LEU A 339 -11.91 -12.47 -27.76
CA LEU A 339 -11.44 -12.65 -26.39
C LEU A 339 -10.93 -14.08 -26.15
N ALA A 340 -11.62 -15.10 -26.68
CA ALA A 340 -11.20 -16.49 -26.56
C ALA A 340 -9.92 -16.82 -27.37
N SER A 341 -9.67 -16.16 -28.51
CA SER A 341 -8.38 -16.31 -29.21
C SER A 341 -7.25 -15.65 -28.43
N GLN A 342 -7.46 -14.42 -27.95
CA GLN A 342 -6.46 -13.71 -27.16
C GLN A 342 -6.10 -14.46 -25.87
N ALA A 343 -7.07 -15.03 -25.18
CA ALA A 343 -6.84 -15.85 -23.99
C ALA A 343 -5.94 -17.06 -24.27
N ARG A 344 -6.12 -17.75 -25.41
CA ARG A 344 -5.28 -18.89 -25.82
C ARG A 344 -3.84 -18.46 -26.12
N ASP A 345 -3.67 -17.33 -26.79
CA ASP A 345 -2.33 -16.79 -27.09
C ASP A 345 -1.58 -16.42 -25.81
N LEU A 346 -2.27 -15.79 -24.84
CA LEU A 346 -1.69 -15.46 -23.54
C LEU A 346 -1.36 -16.72 -22.72
N GLN A 347 -2.22 -17.74 -22.77
CA GLN A 347 -1.97 -19.02 -22.12
C GLN A 347 -0.72 -19.72 -22.68
N ALA A 348 -0.55 -19.73 -24.00
CA ALA A 348 0.64 -20.28 -24.64
C ALA A 348 1.92 -19.54 -24.22
N GLN A 349 1.88 -18.20 -24.13
CA GLN A 349 3.01 -17.39 -23.68
C GLN A 349 3.38 -17.67 -22.21
N SER A 350 2.38 -17.76 -21.33
CA SER A 350 2.58 -18.08 -19.91
C SER A 350 3.17 -19.48 -19.72
N GLN A 351 2.66 -20.48 -20.45
CA GLN A 351 3.19 -21.84 -20.43
C GLN A 351 4.63 -21.93 -20.92
N ALA A 352 4.97 -21.17 -21.99
CA ALA A 352 6.34 -21.10 -22.48
C ALA A 352 7.30 -20.51 -21.41
N GLN A 353 6.86 -19.49 -20.67
CA GLN A 353 7.64 -18.93 -19.57
C GLN A 353 7.83 -19.94 -18.42
N GLU A 354 6.79 -20.70 -18.06
CA GLU A 354 6.91 -21.71 -17.00
C GLU A 354 7.92 -22.80 -17.38
N TYR A 355 7.93 -23.23 -18.64
CA TYR A 355 8.92 -24.18 -19.16
C TYR A 355 10.35 -23.61 -19.09
N GLU A 356 10.55 -22.33 -19.44
CA GLU A 356 11.85 -21.65 -19.27
C GLU A 356 12.28 -21.64 -17.79
N ASN A 357 11.34 -21.39 -16.86
CA ASN A 357 11.61 -21.36 -15.43
C ASN A 357 11.98 -22.75 -14.89
N GLU A 358 11.27 -23.80 -15.31
CA GLU A 358 11.56 -25.20 -14.95
C GLU A 358 12.94 -25.63 -15.45
N ALA A 359 13.27 -25.33 -16.71
CA ALA A 359 14.59 -25.60 -17.28
C ALA A 359 15.72 -24.88 -16.51
N THR A 360 15.48 -23.64 -16.10
CA THR A 360 16.44 -22.85 -15.31
C THR A 360 16.62 -23.41 -13.90
N ARG A 361 15.54 -23.86 -13.24
CA ARG A 361 15.60 -24.51 -11.92
C ARG A 361 16.38 -25.83 -11.98
N ALA A 362 16.20 -26.61 -13.05
CA ALA A 362 16.86 -27.89 -13.25
C ALA A 362 18.37 -27.78 -13.54
N SER A 363 18.85 -26.65 -14.09
CA SER A 363 20.25 -26.46 -14.46
C SER A 363 21.16 -25.99 -13.31
N GLY A 364 20.62 -25.73 -12.11
CA GLY A 364 21.42 -25.45 -10.90
C GLY A 364 22.17 -24.11 -10.90
N GLY A 365 21.84 -23.17 -11.79
CA GLY A 365 22.55 -21.89 -11.98
C GLY A 365 22.41 -20.83 -10.86
N GLN A 366 22.23 -21.21 -9.60
CA GLN A 366 22.20 -20.26 -8.47
C GLN A 366 23.60 -20.10 -7.85
N THR A 367 24.52 -19.42 -8.55
CA THR A 367 25.75 -18.93 -7.90
C THR A 367 25.44 -17.68 -7.09
N PHE A 368 25.43 -17.82 -5.77
CA PHE A 368 25.33 -16.72 -4.81
C PHE A 368 26.64 -15.90 -4.84
N GLN A 369 26.59 -14.66 -5.32
CA GLN A 369 27.66 -13.68 -5.16
C GLN A 369 27.31 -12.72 -4.00
N ALA A 370 28.30 -12.38 -3.20
CA ALA A 370 28.15 -11.53 -2.01
C ALA A 370 27.65 -10.10 -2.36
N PRO A 371 27.04 -9.38 -1.39
CA PRO A 371 26.56 -7.99 -1.55
C PRO A 371 27.57 -7.05 -2.20
N PRO A 372 27.13 -6.17 -3.14
CA PRO A 372 27.94 -5.05 -3.57
C PRO A 372 28.38 -4.22 -2.35
N GLY A 373 29.68 -3.93 -2.26
CA GLY A 373 30.26 -3.23 -1.11
C GLY A 373 30.71 -4.13 0.05
N SER A 374 30.51 -5.45 -0.02
CA SER A 374 31.18 -6.41 0.88
C SER A 374 32.57 -6.79 0.36
N VAL A 375 33.44 -7.30 1.25
CA VAL A 375 34.79 -7.75 0.88
C VAL A 375 34.66 -8.95 -0.07
N GLY A 376 34.87 -8.72 -1.38
CA GLY A 376 34.74 -9.71 -2.45
C GLY A 376 33.52 -9.57 -3.37
N GLY A 377 32.66 -8.55 -3.18
CA GLY A 377 31.53 -8.26 -4.07
C GLY A 377 31.90 -7.31 -5.24
N PRO A 378 31.19 -7.37 -6.39
CA PRO A 378 31.42 -6.45 -7.51
C PRO A 378 31.00 -5.00 -7.15
N PRO A 379 31.63 -3.97 -7.75
CA PRO A 379 31.21 -2.59 -7.57
C PRO A 379 30.00 -2.27 -8.48
N GLY A 380 28.86 -1.88 -7.91
CA GLY A 380 27.68 -1.39 -8.66
C GLY A 380 26.32 -1.71 -7.99
N PRO A 381 25.21 -1.08 -8.42
CA PRO A 381 23.89 -1.17 -7.79
C PRO A 381 23.12 -2.44 -8.25
N GLY A 382 23.74 -3.62 -8.13
CA GLY A 382 23.12 -4.90 -8.51
C GLY A 382 22.86 -5.78 -7.30
N ILE A 383 21.63 -6.25 -7.10
CA ILE A 383 21.31 -7.20 -6.01
C ILE A 383 22.16 -8.48 -6.15
N PRO A 384 22.72 -9.02 -5.05
CA PRO A 384 23.14 -10.42 -4.96
C PRO A 384 22.11 -11.40 -5.54
N GLY A 385 22.47 -12.12 -6.59
CA GLY A 385 21.63 -13.18 -7.16
C GLY A 385 20.57 -12.74 -8.18
N MET A 386 20.51 -11.47 -8.56
CA MET A 386 19.78 -11.05 -9.77
C MET A 386 20.71 -11.23 -10.98
N SER A 387 20.33 -12.11 -11.92
CA SER A 387 21.09 -12.26 -13.17
C SER A 387 21.21 -10.88 -13.85
N PRO A 388 22.36 -10.54 -14.45
CA PRO A 388 22.49 -9.42 -15.39
C PRO A 388 21.43 -9.44 -16.51
N ASP A 389 20.81 -10.60 -16.75
CA ASP A 389 19.78 -10.83 -17.77
C ASP A 389 18.34 -10.56 -17.27
N PHE A 390 18.12 -10.24 -15.99
CA PHE A 390 16.78 -9.88 -15.51
C PHE A 390 16.41 -8.48 -16.01
N ASP A 391 15.53 -8.45 -17.01
CA ASP A 391 15.01 -7.22 -17.59
C ASP A 391 13.58 -6.98 -17.09
N ALA A 392 13.45 -6.05 -16.15
CA ALA A 392 12.16 -5.61 -15.63
C ALA A 392 11.27 -5.05 -16.75
N GLN A 393 11.83 -4.31 -17.72
CA GLN A 393 11.07 -3.76 -18.85
C GLN A 393 10.55 -4.87 -19.76
N LYS A 394 11.37 -5.90 -20.02
CA LYS A 394 10.92 -7.09 -20.75
C LYS A 394 9.78 -7.81 -20.01
N THR A 395 9.86 -7.92 -18.69
CA THR A 395 8.79 -8.52 -17.88
C THR A 395 7.51 -7.69 -17.95
N ILE A 396 7.62 -6.36 -17.78
CA ILE A 396 6.52 -5.41 -17.92
C ILE A 396 5.85 -5.54 -19.29
N ALA A 397 6.61 -5.61 -20.37
CA ALA A 397 6.10 -5.80 -21.72
C ALA A 397 5.38 -7.15 -21.92
N ARG A 398 5.76 -8.19 -21.17
CA ARG A 398 5.14 -9.52 -21.21
C ARG A 398 3.86 -9.61 -20.38
N ILE A 399 3.79 -8.91 -19.24
CA ILE A 399 2.60 -8.94 -18.36
C ILE A 399 1.53 -7.92 -18.76
N TYR A 400 1.90 -6.81 -19.42
CA TYR A 400 0.95 -5.77 -19.85
C TYR A 400 -0.22 -6.34 -20.66
N PRO A 401 -0.02 -7.20 -21.69
CA PRO A 401 -1.13 -7.76 -22.47
C PRO A 401 -2.08 -8.62 -21.64
N ILE A 402 -1.60 -9.27 -20.58
CA ILE A 402 -2.42 -10.06 -19.65
C ILE A 402 -3.34 -9.14 -18.84
N LEU A 403 -2.77 -8.06 -18.30
CA LEU A 403 -3.49 -7.04 -17.52
C LEU A 403 -4.50 -6.29 -18.39
N GLU A 404 -4.11 -5.90 -19.60
CA GLU A 404 -4.98 -5.22 -20.56
C GLU A 404 -6.15 -6.11 -21.01
N PHE A 405 -5.88 -7.40 -21.26
CA PHE A 405 -6.91 -8.38 -21.59
C PHE A 405 -7.98 -8.48 -20.50
N ARG A 406 -7.55 -8.58 -19.24
CA ARG A 406 -8.45 -8.60 -18.09
C ARG A 406 -9.31 -7.33 -18.04
N ASP A 407 -8.68 -6.16 -18.13
CA ASP A 407 -9.38 -4.88 -18.03
C ASP A 407 -10.38 -4.68 -19.17
N LYS A 408 -10.06 -5.15 -20.38
CA LYS A 408 -11.00 -5.19 -21.51
C LYS A 408 -12.22 -6.05 -21.18
N ILE A 409 -12.03 -7.26 -20.64
CA ILE A 409 -13.17 -8.12 -20.26
C ILE A 409 -14.03 -7.45 -19.19
N VAL A 410 -13.45 -6.92 -18.12
CA VAL A 410 -14.22 -6.29 -17.03
C VAL A 410 -14.96 -5.04 -17.51
N LYS A 411 -14.35 -4.23 -18.37
CA LYS A 411 -15.03 -3.09 -19.01
C LYS A 411 -16.18 -3.55 -19.90
N SER A 412 -15.99 -4.60 -20.70
CA SER A 412 -17.03 -5.16 -21.57
C SER A 412 -18.18 -5.78 -20.77
N ILE A 413 -17.88 -6.47 -19.67
CA ILE A 413 -18.88 -6.99 -18.72
C ILE A 413 -19.72 -5.83 -18.17
N ASN A 414 -19.09 -4.80 -17.60
CA ASN A 414 -19.80 -3.66 -17.02
C ASN A 414 -20.67 -2.93 -18.05
N ALA A 415 -20.22 -2.83 -19.31
CA ALA A 415 -20.99 -2.23 -20.39
C ALA A 415 -22.18 -3.09 -20.87
N THR A 416 -22.11 -4.41 -20.67
CA THR A 416 -23.11 -5.39 -21.13
C THR A 416 -24.21 -5.62 -20.09
N ILE A 417 -23.86 -5.70 -18.79
CA ILE A 417 -24.84 -5.81 -17.68
C ILE A 417 -25.91 -4.71 -17.80
N ALA A 418 -25.48 -3.49 -18.12
CA ALA A 418 -26.37 -2.34 -18.22
C ALA A 418 -27.39 -2.41 -19.38
N LYS A 419 -27.24 -3.35 -20.31
CA LYS A 419 -27.98 -3.35 -21.58
C LYS A 419 -28.85 -4.58 -21.84
N ILE A 420 -28.59 -5.72 -21.19
CA ILE A 420 -29.30 -6.97 -21.49
C ILE A 420 -29.70 -7.70 -20.19
N PRO A 421 -30.98 -7.63 -19.78
CA PRO A 421 -31.52 -8.40 -18.66
C PRO A 421 -31.38 -9.91 -18.92
N GLY A 422 -30.97 -10.70 -17.92
CA GLY A 422 -30.87 -12.17 -17.99
C GLY A 422 -29.46 -12.74 -18.21
N LEU A 423 -28.42 -11.90 -18.33
CA LEU A 423 -27.00 -12.31 -18.42
C LEU A 423 -26.25 -12.24 -17.07
N GLU A 424 -26.92 -11.88 -15.98
CA GLU A 424 -26.30 -11.59 -14.68
C GLU A 424 -25.50 -12.79 -14.18
N LYS A 425 -26.08 -14.00 -14.24
CA LYS A 425 -25.43 -15.24 -13.80
C LYS A 425 -24.19 -15.60 -14.62
N LEU A 426 -24.23 -15.40 -15.94
CA LEU A 426 -23.08 -15.66 -16.82
C LEU A 426 -21.95 -14.68 -16.50
N VAL A 427 -22.29 -13.41 -16.30
CA VAL A 427 -21.36 -12.35 -15.92
C VAL A 427 -20.71 -12.61 -14.56
N GLU A 428 -21.49 -12.99 -13.55
CA GLU A 428 -20.97 -13.36 -12.23
C GLU A 428 -19.98 -14.52 -12.35
N THR A 429 -20.33 -15.57 -13.11
CA THR A 429 -19.46 -16.73 -13.32
C THR A 429 -18.15 -16.36 -14.04
N ILE A 430 -18.22 -15.47 -15.05
CA ILE A 430 -17.02 -14.99 -15.75
C ILE A 430 -16.16 -14.13 -14.80
N SER A 431 -16.79 -13.31 -13.96
CA SER A 431 -16.10 -12.43 -12.99
C SER A 431 -15.40 -13.22 -11.88
N GLU A 432 -15.95 -14.36 -11.46
CA GLU A 432 -15.29 -15.27 -10.51
C GLU A 432 -14.07 -15.96 -11.14
N LYS A 433 -14.21 -16.46 -12.38
CA LYS A 433 -13.16 -17.24 -13.05
C LYS A 433 -12.02 -16.40 -13.61
N ILE A 434 -12.28 -15.15 -14.02
CA ILE A 434 -11.27 -14.30 -14.64
C ILE A 434 -10.09 -14.03 -13.71
N THR A 435 -10.33 -13.82 -12.41
CA THR A 435 -9.24 -13.54 -11.46
C THR A 435 -8.28 -14.73 -11.37
N VAL A 436 -8.81 -15.94 -11.21
CA VAL A 436 -7.99 -17.17 -11.16
C VAL A 436 -7.23 -17.37 -12.47
N PHE A 437 -7.90 -17.18 -13.61
CA PHE A 437 -7.26 -17.30 -14.92
C PHE A 437 -6.09 -16.31 -15.06
N ILE A 438 -6.31 -15.04 -14.75
CA ILE A 438 -5.29 -13.98 -14.88
C ILE A 438 -4.13 -14.19 -13.92
N MET A 439 -4.40 -14.57 -12.67
CA MET A 439 -3.33 -14.90 -11.71
C MET A 439 -2.52 -16.12 -12.16
N SER A 440 -3.15 -17.12 -12.77
CA SER A 440 -2.43 -18.26 -13.34
C SER A 440 -1.53 -17.87 -14.52
N LEU A 441 -1.96 -16.91 -15.35
CA LEU A 441 -1.16 -16.39 -16.46
C LEU A 441 0.04 -15.58 -15.98
N LEU A 442 -0.13 -14.81 -14.90
CA LEU A 442 0.91 -13.97 -14.32
C LEU A 442 1.95 -14.78 -13.54
N ALA A 443 1.55 -15.89 -12.90
CA ALA A 443 2.40 -16.63 -11.97
C ALA A 443 3.81 -16.96 -12.51
N PRO A 444 3.99 -17.47 -13.75
CA PRO A 444 5.33 -17.78 -14.26
C PRO A 444 6.23 -16.54 -14.43
N PHE A 445 5.68 -15.35 -14.58
CA PHE A 445 6.46 -14.11 -14.71
C PHE A 445 6.79 -13.50 -13.35
N ILE A 446 5.84 -13.57 -12.41
CA ILE A 446 5.90 -12.81 -11.15
C ILE A 446 6.55 -13.60 -10.01
N ARG A 447 6.27 -14.91 -9.89
CA ARG A 447 6.77 -15.72 -8.76
C ARG A 447 8.32 -15.75 -8.66
N PRO A 448 9.09 -15.86 -9.76
CA PRO A 448 10.55 -15.77 -9.67
C PRO A 448 11.07 -14.41 -9.18
N ILE A 449 10.28 -13.34 -9.33
CA ILE A 449 10.60 -12.01 -8.80
C ILE A 449 10.34 -12.00 -7.30
N ILE A 450 9.18 -12.51 -6.87
CA ILE A 450 8.81 -12.63 -5.46
C ILE A 450 9.90 -13.39 -4.69
N GLU A 451 10.31 -14.57 -5.16
CA GLU A 451 11.34 -15.39 -4.50
C GLU A 451 12.65 -14.60 -4.25
N LYS A 452 13.06 -13.77 -5.21
CA LYS A 452 14.29 -12.96 -5.11
C LYS A 452 14.12 -11.76 -4.18
N VAL A 453 12.97 -11.07 -4.27
CA VAL A 453 12.67 -9.91 -3.43
C VAL A 453 12.48 -10.34 -1.98
N SER A 454 11.74 -11.40 -1.71
CA SER A 454 11.56 -11.95 -0.36
C SER A 454 12.90 -12.31 0.28
N LYS A 455 13.82 -12.92 -0.48
CA LYS A 455 15.18 -13.21 0.02
C LYS A 455 15.96 -11.93 0.36
N ALA A 456 15.93 -10.92 -0.51
CA ALA A 456 16.61 -9.65 -0.27
C ALA A 456 16.04 -8.91 0.96
N LEU A 457 14.71 -8.94 1.14
CA LEU A 457 14.04 -8.36 2.31
C LEU A 457 14.38 -9.12 3.61
N GLN A 458 14.44 -10.45 3.56
CA GLN A 458 14.84 -11.29 4.71
C GLN A 458 16.29 -11.04 5.15
N ASP A 459 17.22 -10.87 4.21
CA ASP A 459 18.61 -10.56 4.52
C ASP A 459 18.77 -9.15 5.13
N GLY A 460 17.89 -8.21 4.77
CA GLY A 460 17.85 -6.85 5.32
C GLY A 460 17.30 -6.77 6.76
N SER A 461 16.30 -7.58 7.10
CA SER A 461 15.56 -7.50 8.38
C SER A 461 16.36 -7.98 9.60
N GLY A 462 17.37 -8.85 9.42
CA GLY A 462 18.19 -9.39 10.51
C GLY A 462 19.07 -8.38 11.26
N THR A 463 19.29 -7.18 10.70
CA THR A 463 20.29 -6.22 11.20
C THR A 463 19.75 -5.19 12.21
N VAL A 464 18.43 -5.07 12.37
CA VAL A 464 17.79 -3.85 12.91
C VAL A 464 17.12 -4.03 14.29
N VAL A 465 17.01 -5.26 14.81
CA VAL A 465 16.20 -5.59 16.00
C VAL A 465 16.77 -5.05 17.34
N LYS A 466 18.01 -4.56 17.39
CA LYS A 466 18.67 -4.20 18.67
C LYS A 466 18.83 -2.70 18.93
N SER A 467 18.78 -1.84 17.91
CA SER A 467 18.79 -0.37 18.06
C SER A 467 17.39 0.21 18.27
N SER A 468 16.34 -0.62 18.09
CA SER A 468 14.93 -0.23 18.07
C SER A 468 14.27 0.00 19.43
N SER A 469 14.60 -0.81 20.44
CA SER A 469 13.89 -0.76 21.74
C SER A 469 14.12 0.53 22.50
N ASP A 470 15.32 1.09 22.41
CA ASP A 470 15.72 2.24 23.22
C ASP A 470 15.16 3.56 22.64
N GLN A 471 14.98 3.62 21.32
CA GLN A 471 14.42 4.79 20.63
C GLN A 471 12.90 4.90 20.79
N GLN A 472 12.17 3.77 20.87
CA GLN A 472 10.71 3.76 21.05
C GLN A 472 10.25 4.55 22.29
N PHE A 473 11.04 4.50 23.37
CA PHE A 473 10.70 5.14 24.64
C PHE A 473 11.40 6.49 24.84
N VAL A 474 11.96 7.11 23.79
CA VAL A 474 12.75 8.35 23.93
C VAL A 474 11.98 9.47 24.63
N VAL A 475 10.69 9.65 24.33
CA VAL A 475 9.85 10.69 24.96
C VAL A 475 9.45 10.37 26.42
N TRP A 476 9.61 9.12 26.86
CA TRP A 476 9.47 8.72 28.27
C TRP A 476 10.76 8.94 29.06
N ASN A 477 11.91 8.79 28.41
CA ASN A 477 13.21 8.80 29.07
C ASN A 477 13.92 10.16 29.01
N ASP A 478 13.60 11.02 28.04
CA ASP A 478 14.15 12.37 27.90
C ASP A 478 13.03 13.44 28.04
N PRO A 479 13.04 14.24 29.11
CA PRO A 479 12.03 15.28 29.31
C PRO A 479 12.06 16.38 28.24
N ASN A 480 13.13 16.51 27.44
CA ASN A 480 13.24 17.51 26.38
C ASN A 480 12.91 16.96 24.98
N SER A 481 12.66 15.66 24.84
CA SER A 481 12.37 15.07 23.54
C SER A 481 10.98 15.44 23.05
N SER A 482 10.89 15.87 21.79
CA SER A 482 9.62 16.17 21.09
C SER A 482 9.42 15.29 19.85
N ASP A 483 10.19 14.21 19.76
CA ASP A 483 10.25 13.32 18.60
C ASP A 483 9.87 11.89 19.03
N PRO A 484 8.58 11.61 19.24
CA PRO A 484 8.13 10.24 19.47
C PRO A 484 8.34 9.39 18.20
N THR A 485 8.38 8.08 18.34
CA THR A 485 8.38 7.18 17.17
C THR A 485 6.97 7.02 16.61
N HIS A 486 6.86 6.75 15.31
CA HIS A 486 5.58 6.50 14.65
C HIS A 486 4.81 5.36 15.31
N SER A 487 5.46 4.21 15.51
CA SER A 487 4.86 3.03 16.16
C SER A 487 4.21 3.29 17.53
N MET A 488 4.70 4.29 18.29
CA MET A 488 4.18 4.60 19.63
C MET A 488 3.10 5.68 19.62
N LEU A 489 3.13 6.58 18.63
CA LEU A 489 2.20 7.70 18.53
C LEU A 489 0.97 7.35 17.70
N SER A 490 1.11 6.47 16.71
CA SER A 490 0.09 6.25 15.68
C SER A 490 -1.21 5.65 16.24
N LYS A 491 -2.34 6.07 15.67
CA LYS A 491 -3.69 5.56 16.00
C LYS A 491 -4.30 4.76 14.85
N ASP A 492 -3.51 4.34 13.88
CA ASP A 492 -3.92 3.52 12.74
C ASP A 492 -4.05 2.03 13.10
N HIS A 493 -3.45 1.59 14.21
CA HIS A 493 -3.65 0.25 14.75
C HIS A 493 -4.93 0.13 15.59
N PHE A 494 -5.74 -0.91 15.33
CA PHE A 494 -6.97 -1.24 16.09
C PHE A 494 -6.77 -1.51 17.58
N SER A 495 -5.55 -1.82 18.01
CA SER A 495 -5.22 -1.99 19.43
C SER A 495 -5.16 -0.65 20.18
N ASN A 496 -5.05 0.47 19.46
CA ASN A 496 -5.03 1.79 20.05
C ASN A 496 -6.46 2.26 20.40
N TYR A 497 -6.71 2.57 21.67
CA TYR A 497 -7.99 3.08 22.15
C TYR A 497 -8.45 4.37 21.46
N LEU A 498 -7.51 5.15 20.91
CA LEU A 498 -7.80 6.37 20.18
C LEU A 498 -7.99 6.16 18.67
N ASN A 499 -7.87 4.94 18.13
CA ASN A 499 -8.16 4.66 16.72
C ASN A 499 -9.56 5.15 16.29
N PRO A 500 -10.65 4.87 17.04
CA PRO A 500 -11.98 5.39 16.71
C PRO A 500 -12.07 6.92 16.73
N VAL A 501 -11.27 7.58 17.57
CA VAL A 501 -11.24 9.05 17.68
C VAL A 501 -10.48 9.63 16.49
N GLY A 502 -9.31 9.07 16.16
CA GLY A 502 -8.51 9.45 14.99
C GLY A 502 -9.31 9.34 13.69
N GLY A 503 -10.02 8.21 13.48
CA GLY A 503 -10.86 8.01 12.31
C GLY A 503 -12.01 9.02 12.19
N ARG A 504 -12.63 9.42 13.31
CA ARG A 504 -13.66 10.49 13.31
C ARG A 504 -13.09 11.87 13.00
N VAL A 505 -11.88 12.17 13.49
CA VAL A 505 -11.17 13.41 13.15
C VAL A 505 -10.87 13.42 11.65
N ALA A 506 -10.28 12.35 11.12
CA ALA A 506 -10.00 12.21 9.68
C ALA A 506 -11.27 12.37 8.83
N THR A 507 -12.36 11.72 9.23
CA THR A 507 -13.67 11.85 8.57
C THR A 507 -14.19 13.28 8.57
N THR A 508 -14.04 13.99 9.69
CA THR A 508 -14.49 15.39 9.79
C THR A 508 -13.65 16.30 8.90
N ILE A 509 -12.34 16.05 8.84
CA ILE A 509 -11.42 16.76 7.94
C ILE A 509 -11.81 16.49 6.48
N LEU A 510 -12.05 15.24 6.12
CA LEU A 510 -12.50 14.84 4.78
C LEU A 510 -13.82 15.53 4.40
N GLN A 511 -14.82 15.53 5.28
CA GLN A 511 -16.10 16.21 5.05
C GLN A 511 -15.96 17.72 4.83
N TYR A 512 -14.95 18.34 5.44
CA TYR A 512 -14.67 19.76 5.27
C TYR A 512 -13.84 20.06 4.02
N ALA A 513 -12.85 19.23 3.72
CA ALA A 513 -11.85 19.48 2.68
C ALA A 513 -12.25 18.93 1.31
N ALA A 514 -13.04 17.86 1.25
CA ALA A 514 -13.50 17.29 -0.01
C ALA A 514 -14.54 18.23 -0.68
N PRO A 515 -14.38 18.53 -1.98
CA PRO A 515 -15.27 19.40 -2.74
C PRO A 515 -16.57 18.73 -3.20
#